data_AF-A0A7K2FP60-F1
#
_entry.id   AF-A0A7K2FP60-F1
#
_cell.length_a   1.000
_cell.length_b   1.000
_cell.length_c   1.000
_cell.angle_alpha   90.00
_cell.angle_beta   90.00
_cell.angle_gamma   90.00
#
_symmetry.space_group_name_H-M   'P 1'
#
loop_
_entity.id
_entity.type
_entity.pdbx_description
1 polymer ?
#
loop_
_entity_poly.entity_id
_entity_poly.type
_entity_poly.pdbx_seq_one_letter_code
_entity_poly.pdbx_strand_id
1 'polypeptide(L)' 'LPFAAAVLAAVRERGTAPAPAAVTARVTDPARRDPADIAERIRHLGELHQAGLVTDEEFAAKKAELLAEL' A
#
# COMPACT_ATOMS: atom_id res chain seq x y z
N LEU A 1 -16.66 -21.69 15.11
CA LEU A 1 -16.61 -20.23 15.34
C LEU A 1 -16.79 -19.56 13.98
N PRO A 2 -17.80 -18.69 13.80
CA PRO A 2 -18.12 -18.15 12.49
C PRO A 2 -16.98 -17.24 12.00
N PHE A 3 -16.49 -17.51 10.79
CA PHE A 3 -15.38 -16.84 10.11
C PHE A 3 -15.45 -15.30 10.19
N ALA A 4 -16.66 -14.73 10.10
CA ALA A 4 -16.90 -13.29 10.24
C ALA A 4 -16.41 -12.70 11.58
N ALA A 5 -16.48 -13.45 12.68
CA ALA A 5 -16.00 -13.00 13.98
C ALA A 5 -14.47 -12.99 14.07
N ALA A 6 -13.80 -13.94 13.39
CA ALA A 6 -12.34 -14.00 13.34
C ALA A 6 -11.75 -12.86 12.50
N VAL A 7 -12.40 -12.51 11.39
CA VAL A 7 -12.02 -11.37 10.54
C VAL A 7 -12.18 -10.06 11.29
N LEU A 8 -13.31 -9.87 12.00
CA LEU A 8 -13.54 -8.65 12.79
C LEU A 8 -12.52 -8.48 13.92
N ALA A 9 -12.10 -9.58 14.55
CA ALA A 9 -11.04 -9.57 15.57
C ALA A 9 -9.68 -9.18 14.96
N ALA A 10 -9.32 -9.74 13.81
CA ALA A 10 -8.07 -9.45 13.12
C ALA A 10 -7.97 -7.98 12.64
N VAL A 11 -9.08 -7.40 12.18
CA VAL A 11 -9.15 -5.98 11.80
C VAL A 11 -8.98 -5.07 13.02
N ARG A 12 -9.54 -5.45 14.17
CA ARG A 12 -9.43 -4.67 15.42
C ARG A 12 -7.99 -4.67 15.97
N GLU A 13 -7.26 -5.78 15.84
CA GLU A 13 -5.85 -5.84 16.21
C GLU A 13 -4.94 -5.03 15.28
N ARG A 14 -5.29 -4.91 13.98
CA ARG A 14 -4.53 -4.12 13.00
C ARG A 14 -4.85 -2.61 13.00
N GLY A 15 -6.00 -2.20 13.54
CA GLY A 15 -6.49 -0.81 13.50
C GLY A 15 -5.85 0.19 14.48
N THR A 16 -4.82 -0.20 15.22
CA THR A 16 -4.16 0.65 16.25
C THR A 16 -2.67 0.89 15.97
N ALA A 17 -2.30 1.14 14.72
CA ALA A 17 -0.98 1.67 14.38
C ALA A 17 -1.08 3.18 14.09
N PRO A 18 -0.36 4.06 14.83
CA PRO A 18 -0.30 5.46 14.48
C PRO A 18 0.52 5.62 13.19
N ALA A 19 -0.12 6.09 12.13
CA ALA A 19 0.55 6.42 10.87
C ALA A 19 1.54 7.58 11.09
N PRO A 20 2.81 7.48 10.70
CA PRO A 20 3.69 8.63 10.64
C PRO A 20 3.63 9.27 9.25
N ALA A 21 3.22 10.54 9.27
CA ALA A 21 3.80 11.65 8.53
C ALA A 21 3.67 11.68 7.00
N ALA A 22 2.87 12.67 6.59
CA ALA A 22 3.02 13.45 5.36
C ALA A 22 4.48 13.81 5.04
N VAL A 23 4.92 13.61 3.79
CA VAL A 23 6.08 14.30 3.22
C VAL A 23 5.86 14.55 1.71
N THR A 24 5.53 15.80 1.42
CA THR A 24 5.91 16.62 0.25
C THR A 24 5.83 16.03 -1.16
N ALA A 25 4.89 16.57 -1.94
CA ALA A 25 4.96 16.62 -3.39
C ALA A 25 6.29 17.27 -3.84
N ARG A 26 7.18 16.49 -4.45
CA ARG A 26 8.28 17.02 -5.26
C ARG A 26 7.90 16.91 -6.72
N VAL A 27 7.86 18.07 -7.35
CA VAL A 27 7.84 18.23 -8.80
C VAL A 27 9.25 17.86 -9.29
N THR A 28 9.40 16.69 -9.88
CA THR A 28 10.64 16.29 -10.57
C THR A 28 10.30 15.42 -11.79
N ASP A 29 10.64 15.97 -12.96
CA ASP A 29 10.96 15.32 -14.25
C ASP A 29 10.13 14.09 -14.72
N PRO A 30 9.32 14.18 -15.81
CA PRO A 30 8.54 13.05 -16.32
C PRO A 30 9.38 11.93 -16.98
N ALA A 31 10.71 12.05 -17.08
CA ALA A 31 11.55 11.15 -17.86
C ALA A 31 12.27 10.04 -17.08
N ARG A 32 12.36 10.12 -15.75
CA ARG A 32 12.88 9.03 -14.91
C ARG A 32 11.98 8.90 -13.69
N ARG A 33 11.20 7.82 -13.62
CA ARG A 33 10.51 7.45 -12.38
C ARG A 33 11.61 7.18 -11.36
N ASP A 34 11.78 8.10 -10.41
CA ASP A 34 12.80 7.94 -9.40
C ASP A 34 12.44 6.74 -8.50
N PRO A 35 13.43 5.98 -8.02
CA PRO A 35 13.20 4.89 -7.08
C PRO A 35 12.37 5.30 -5.85
N ALA A 36 12.45 6.58 -5.46
CA ALA A 36 11.65 7.17 -4.39
C ALA A 36 10.16 7.28 -4.73
N ASP A 37 9.79 7.64 -5.96
CA ASP A 37 8.39 7.72 -6.39
C ASP A 37 7.75 6.34 -6.51
N ILE A 38 8.55 5.34 -6.93
CA ILE A 38 8.12 3.94 -6.94
C ILE A 38 7.83 3.47 -5.51
N ALA A 39 8.69 3.80 -4.55
CA ALA A 39 8.45 3.48 -3.13
C ALA A 39 7.18 4.14 -2.58
N GLU A 40 6.92 5.40 -2.91
CA GLU A 40 5.69 6.11 -2.53
C GLU A 40 4.43 5.47 -3.16
N ARG A 41 4.48 5.07 -4.44
CA ARG A 41 3.38 4.37 -5.11
C ARG A 41 3.11 3.00 -4.50
N ILE A 42 4.15 2.25 -4.10
CA ILE A 42 4.01 0.98 -3.37
C ILE A 42 3.36 1.22 -2.00
N ARG A 43 3.69 2.31 -1.32
CA ARG A 43 3.07 2.72 -0.06
C ARG A 43 1.57 2.96 -0.21
N HIS A 44 1.18 3.76 -1.20
CA HIS A 44 -0.23 4.03 -1.50
C HIS A 44 -0.98 2.76 -1.92
N LEU A 45 -0.35 1.87 -2.71
CA LEU A 45 -0.93 0.57 -3.04
C LEU A 45 -1.18 -0.29 -1.77
N GLY A 46 -0.30 -0.19 -0.77
CA GLY A 46 -0.46 -0.83 0.53
C GLY A 46 -1.64 -0.29 1.33
N GLU A 47 -1.86 1.02 1.30
CA GLU A 47 -3.03 1.66 1.92
C GLU A 47 -4.34 1.20 1.27
N LEU A 48 -4.38 1.12 -0.06
CA LEU A 48 -5.56 0.62 -0.79
C LEU A 48 -5.86 -0.84 -0.46
N HIS A 49 -4.83 -1.67 -0.34
CA HIS A 49 -4.99 -3.07 0.07
C HIS A 49 -5.48 -3.18 1.54
N GLN A 50 -4.92 -2.38 2.45
CA GLN A 50 -5.39 -2.33 3.84
C GLN A 50 -6.83 -1.82 3.97
N ALA A 51 -7.26 -0.94 3.06
CA ALA A 51 -8.64 -0.48 2.95
C ALA A 51 -9.58 -1.52 2.29
N GLY A 52 -9.05 -2.65 1.79
CA GLY A 52 -9.83 -3.70 1.13
C GLY A 52 -10.32 -3.32 -0.27
N LEU A 53 -9.73 -2.28 -0.89
CA LEU A 53 -10.08 -1.80 -2.23
C LEU A 53 -9.35 -2.55 -3.35
N VAL A 54 -8.34 -3.33 -2.99
CA VAL A 54 -7.49 -4.12 -3.89
C VAL A 54 -7.28 -5.47 -3.23
N THR A 55 -7.35 -6.55 -3.99
CA THR A 55 -7.13 -7.91 -3.46
C THR A 55 -5.63 -8.18 -3.23
N ASP A 56 -5.31 -9.19 -2.41
CA ASP A 56 -3.92 -9.63 -2.20
C ASP A 56 -3.19 -9.95 -3.52
N GLU A 57 -3.91 -10.55 -4.47
CA GLU A 57 -3.41 -10.95 -5.79
C GLU A 57 -3.08 -9.73 -6.67
N GLU A 58 -3.99 -8.75 -6.71
CA GLU A 58 -3.80 -7.49 -7.44
C GLU A 58 -2.68 -6.63 -6.82
N PHE A 59 -2.59 -6.63 -5.48
CA PHE A 59 -1.51 -5.97 -4.75
C PHE A 59 -0.16 -6.57 -5.10
N ALA A 60 -0.03 -7.90 -5.07
CA ALA A 60 1.20 -8.60 -5.38
C ALA A 60 1.66 -8.37 -6.83
N ALA A 61 0.72 -8.43 -7.79
CA ALA A 61 0.99 -8.17 -9.20
C ALA A 61 1.50 -6.74 -9.43
N LYS A 62 0.77 -5.73 -8.93
CA LYS A 62 1.15 -4.32 -9.13
C LYS A 62 2.42 -3.94 -8.39
N LYS A 63 2.67 -4.52 -7.22
CA LYS A 63 3.93 -4.32 -6.49
C LYS A 63 5.12 -4.88 -7.28
N ALA A 64 4.97 -6.06 -7.89
CA ALA A 64 6.01 -6.66 -8.71
C ALA A 64 6.30 -5.82 -9.97
N GLU A 65 5.25 -5.30 -10.64
CA GLU A 65 5.39 -4.38 -11.76
C GLU A 65 6.15 -3.10 -11.37
N LEU A 66 5.76 -2.48 -10.24
CA LEU A 66 6.41 -1.27 -9.74
C LEU A 66 7.88 -1.51 -9.36
N LEU A 67 8.21 -2.67 -8.81
CA LEU A 67 9.59 -3.04 -8.48
C LEU A 67 10.44 -3.36 -9.71
N ALA A 68 9.84 -3.87 -10.79
CA ALA A 68 10.55 -4.15 -12.05
C ALA A 68 10.91 -2.87 -12.84
N GLU A 69 10.34 -1.73 -12.45
CA GLU A 69 10.57 -0.42 -13.05
C GLU A 69 11.70 0.38 -12.37
N LEU A 70 12.32 -0.20 -11.33
CA LEU A 70 13.49 0.32 -10.61
C LEU A 70 14.81 -0.05 -11.33
#